data_AF-A0A6I4M0X3-F1
#
_entry.id   AF-A0A6I4M0X3-F1
#
_cell.length_a   1.000
_cell.length_b   1.000
_cell.length_c   1.000
_cell.angle_alpha   90.00
_cell.angle_beta   90.00
_cell.angle_gamma   90.00
#
_symmetry.space_group_name_H-M   'P 1'
#
loop_
_entity.id
_entity.type
_entity.pdbx_description
1 polymer ?
#
loop_
_entity_poly.entity_id
_entity_poly.type
_entity_poly.pdbx_seq_one_letter_code
_entity_poly.pdbx_strand_id
1 'polypeptide(L)'
;MIATAMLISAPMALPTAAIAQEFPLVAGDYSDVGGIFVKDGGTLKYAMHLAGDWKKNQEFAKSQGWITDYKIYVNENPRDGEPNVYLVTTFASLPDAAETERRGKVYEAWVKTTNAQRDAASGNRAEYRTIKSSMLLREYKVR
;
A
#
# COMPACT_ATOMS: atom_id res chain seq x y z
N MET A 1 -26.57 68.58 -45.43
CA MET A 1 -26.59 67.90 -44.13
C MET A 1 -25.63 66.73 -44.22
N ILE A 2 -24.55 66.74 -43.44
CA ILE A 2 -23.51 65.70 -43.47
C ILE A 2 -23.82 64.74 -42.31
N ALA A 3 -24.20 63.50 -42.64
CA ALA A 3 -24.43 62.45 -41.65
C ALA A 3 -23.12 61.71 -41.41
N THR A 4 -22.51 61.95 -40.25
CA THR A 4 -21.30 61.27 -39.79
C THR A 4 -21.65 59.85 -39.34
N ALA A 5 -21.16 58.84 -40.05
CA ALA A 5 -21.27 57.45 -39.63
C ALA A 5 -20.22 57.16 -38.53
N MET A 6 -20.68 56.92 -37.29
CA MET A 6 -19.82 56.41 -36.22
C MET A 6 -19.61 54.90 -36.40
N LEU A 7 -18.38 54.48 -36.72
CA LEU A 7 -17.96 53.09 -36.59
C LEU A 7 -17.80 52.75 -35.10
N ILE A 8 -18.61 51.81 -34.61
CA ILE A 8 -18.43 51.19 -33.29
C ILE A 8 -17.44 50.04 -33.46
N SER A 9 -16.20 50.22 -33.01
CA SER A 9 -15.23 49.12 -32.90
C SER A 9 -15.50 48.30 -31.63
N ALA A 10 -16.08 47.11 -31.78
CA ALA A 10 -16.19 46.16 -30.69
C ALA A 10 -14.80 45.51 -30.43
N PRO A 11 -14.24 45.58 -29.21
CA PRO A 11 -13.00 44.89 -28.89
C PRO A 11 -13.26 43.38 -28.87
N MET A 12 -12.69 42.64 -29.82
CA MET A 12 -12.63 41.19 -29.76
C MET A 12 -11.70 40.79 -28.61
N ALA A 13 -12.29 40.34 -27.50
CA ALA A 13 -11.54 39.71 -26.42
C ALA A 13 -10.94 38.39 -26.95
N LEU A 14 -9.63 38.37 -27.17
CA LEU A 14 -8.90 37.14 -27.46
C LEU A 14 -9.02 36.22 -26.23
N PRO A 15 -9.40 34.93 -26.39
CA PRO A 15 -9.41 34.01 -25.28
C PRO A 15 -7.97 33.80 -24.85
N THR A 16 -7.60 34.29 -23.67
CA THR A 16 -6.38 33.87 -22.99
C THR A 16 -6.53 32.37 -22.73
N ALA A 17 -5.69 31.56 -23.39
CA ALA A 17 -5.58 30.15 -23.07
C ALA A 17 -5.26 30.05 -21.57
N ALA A 18 -6.18 29.49 -20.80
CA ALA A 18 -5.92 29.12 -19.42
C ALA A 18 -4.78 28.09 -19.46
N ILE A 19 -3.58 28.48 -19.02
CA ILE A 19 -2.52 27.52 -18.68
C ILE A 19 -3.09 26.72 -17.52
N ALA A 20 -3.58 25.51 -17.79
CA ALA A 20 -3.99 24.59 -16.75
C ALA A 20 -2.75 24.30 -15.89
N GLN A 21 -2.78 24.74 -14.63
CA GLN A 21 -1.69 24.47 -13.70
C GLN A 21 -1.63 22.96 -13.47
N GLU A 22 -0.55 22.32 -13.92
CA GLU A 22 -0.38 20.88 -13.76
C GLU A 22 -0.27 20.53 -12.27
N PHE A 23 -0.93 19.44 -11.86
CA PHE A 23 -0.81 18.93 -10.50
C PHE A 23 0.64 18.47 -10.25
N PRO A 24 1.34 19.00 -9.22
CA PRO A 24 2.79 18.86 -9.07
C PRO A 24 3.23 17.49 -8.56
N LEU A 25 2.30 16.61 -8.19
CA LEU A 25 2.62 15.26 -7.71
C LEU A 25 2.20 14.19 -8.73
N VAL A 26 3.00 13.13 -8.81
CA VAL A 26 2.73 11.93 -9.60
C VAL A 26 2.62 10.72 -8.69
N ALA A 27 1.62 9.89 -8.96
CA ALA A 27 1.38 8.70 -8.17
C ALA A 27 2.36 7.57 -8.56
N GLY A 28 2.95 6.95 -7.55
CA GLY A 28 3.85 5.80 -7.66
C GLY A 28 3.21 4.49 -7.18
N ASP A 29 4.03 3.66 -6.56
CA ASP A 29 3.68 2.33 -6.06
C ASP A 29 2.67 2.38 -4.90
N TYR A 30 2.04 1.25 -4.64
CA TYR A 30 1.18 1.03 -3.49
C TYR A 30 1.96 0.38 -2.35
N SER A 31 1.58 0.67 -1.11
CA SER A 31 2.08 0.00 0.09
C SER A 31 0.92 -0.45 0.97
N ASP A 32 0.83 -1.76 1.20
CA ASP A 32 -0.02 -2.32 2.25
C ASP A 32 0.76 -2.35 3.58
N VAL A 33 0.19 -1.70 4.59
CA VAL A 33 0.78 -1.52 5.92
C VAL A 33 -0.09 -2.20 6.96
N GLY A 34 0.40 -3.31 7.52
CA GLY A 34 -0.22 -4.01 8.64
C GLY A 34 0.38 -3.56 9.97
N GLY A 35 -0.41 -2.96 10.84
CA GLY A 35 -0.02 -2.58 12.19
C GLY A 35 -0.27 -3.70 13.20
N ILE A 36 0.77 -4.08 13.91
CA ILE A 36 0.79 -5.16 14.89
C ILE A 36 1.21 -4.59 16.25
N PHE A 37 0.49 -4.96 17.30
CA PHE A 37 0.92 -4.78 18.68
C PHE A 37 1.38 -6.12 19.22
N VAL A 38 2.67 -6.29 19.42
CA VAL A 38 3.27 -7.44 20.09
C VAL A 38 3.17 -7.22 21.59
N LYS A 39 2.60 -8.18 22.31
CA LYS A 39 2.42 -8.10 23.77
C LYS A 39 3.76 -8.34 24.48
N ASP A 40 3.85 -7.87 25.72
CA ASP A 40 5.01 -8.14 26.58
C ASP A 40 5.31 -9.64 26.69
N GLY A 41 6.59 -10.00 26.63
CA GLY A 41 7.04 -11.40 26.57
C GLY A 41 6.83 -12.10 25.20
N GLY A 42 6.15 -11.44 24.25
CA GLY A 42 5.89 -11.94 22.91
C GLY A 42 6.97 -11.62 21.87
N THR A 43 7.88 -10.69 22.16
CA THR A 43 8.83 -10.11 21.18
C THR A 43 9.65 -11.16 20.45
N LEU A 44 10.33 -12.06 21.17
CA LEU A 44 11.16 -13.09 20.55
C LEU A 44 10.33 -14.07 19.72
N LYS A 45 9.15 -14.49 20.22
CA LYS A 45 8.25 -15.39 19.49
C LYS A 45 7.78 -14.77 18.17
N TYR A 46 7.45 -13.48 18.20
CA TYR A 46 7.04 -12.78 16.98
C TYR A 46 8.21 -12.55 16.03
N ALA A 47 9.38 -12.17 16.53
CA ALA A 47 10.59 -12.03 15.73
C ALA A 47 10.96 -13.33 15.01
N MET A 48 10.87 -14.49 15.68
CA MET A 48 11.11 -15.80 15.05
C MET A 48 10.11 -16.12 13.95
N HIS A 49 8.82 -15.79 14.15
CA HIS A 49 7.82 -15.91 13.10
C HIS A 49 8.13 -15.00 11.89
N LEU A 50 8.55 -13.76 12.15
CA LEU A 50 8.93 -12.81 11.10
C LEU A 50 10.13 -13.31 10.29
N ALA A 51 11.17 -13.81 10.97
CA ALA A 51 12.38 -14.32 10.35
C ALA A 51 12.16 -15.64 9.58
N GLY A 52 11.17 -16.44 10.00
CA GLY A 52 10.81 -17.70 9.36
C GLY A 52 9.70 -17.54 8.32
N ASP A 53 8.49 -17.93 8.69
CA ASP A 53 7.36 -18.04 7.77
C ASP A 53 7.06 -16.74 7.05
N TRP A 54 6.98 -15.61 7.76
CA TRP A 54 6.61 -14.35 7.13
C TRP A 54 7.61 -13.96 6.04
N LYS A 55 8.91 -13.93 6.35
CA LYS A 55 9.97 -13.67 5.35
C LYS A 55 9.88 -14.62 4.16
N LYS A 56 9.70 -15.92 4.41
CA LYS A 56 9.57 -16.93 3.35
C LYS A 56 8.42 -16.60 2.38
N ASN A 57 7.29 -16.14 2.90
CA ASN A 57 6.14 -15.72 2.09
C ASN A 57 6.45 -14.45 1.28
N GLN A 58 7.09 -13.44 1.89
CA GLN A 58 7.47 -12.21 1.19
C GLN A 58 8.48 -12.48 0.07
N GLU A 59 9.51 -13.29 0.32
CA GLU A 59 10.49 -13.68 -0.70
C GLU A 59 9.86 -14.44 -1.85
N PHE A 60 8.91 -15.32 -1.56
CA PHE A 60 8.15 -16.00 -2.61
C PHE A 60 7.36 -14.99 -3.46
N ALA A 61 6.58 -14.10 -2.84
CA ALA A 61 5.82 -13.08 -3.56
C ALA A 61 6.73 -12.17 -4.40
N LYS A 62 7.92 -11.81 -3.89
CA LYS A 62 8.93 -11.04 -4.60
C LYS A 62 9.50 -11.81 -5.79
N SER A 63 9.77 -13.11 -5.63
CA SER A 63 10.25 -14.00 -6.71
C SER A 63 9.24 -14.14 -7.86
N GLN A 64 7.95 -14.01 -7.56
CA GLN A 64 6.87 -14.03 -8.54
C GLN A 64 6.59 -12.66 -9.18
N GLY A 65 7.29 -11.60 -8.76
CA GLY A 65 7.05 -10.23 -9.20
C GLY A 65 5.74 -9.62 -8.68
N TRP A 66 5.10 -10.21 -7.68
CA TRP A 66 3.84 -9.72 -7.13
C TRP A 66 4.03 -8.48 -6.25
N ILE A 67 5.20 -8.40 -5.63
CA ILE A 67 5.62 -7.29 -4.76
C ILE A 67 7.00 -6.82 -5.22
N THR A 68 7.28 -5.54 -5.07
CA THR A 68 8.57 -4.94 -5.38
C THR A 68 9.48 -4.92 -4.15
N ASP A 69 8.91 -4.73 -2.97
CA ASP A 69 9.67 -4.71 -1.72
C ASP A 69 8.83 -5.09 -0.49
N TYR A 70 9.51 -5.37 0.62
CA TYR A 70 8.87 -5.53 1.92
C TYR A 70 9.79 -5.06 3.05
N LYS A 71 9.21 -4.46 4.09
CA LYS A 71 9.95 -3.89 5.23
C LYS A 71 9.25 -4.17 6.55
N ILE A 72 10.05 -4.21 7.61
CA ILE A 72 9.59 -4.22 9.00
C ILE A 72 10.01 -2.90 9.62
N TYR A 73 9.07 -2.18 10.22
CA TYR A 73 9.35 -1.02 11.05
C TYR A 73 8.93 -1.33 12.48
N VAL A 74 9.79 -1.00 13.44
CA VAL A 74 9.47 -1.07 14.87
C VAL A 74 9.19 0.36 15.34
N ASN A 75 8.09 0.55 16.06
CA ASN A 75 7.82 1.81 16.73
C ASN A 75 8.55 1.77 18.07
N GLU A 76 9.66 2.50 18.17
CA GLU A 76 10.49 2.56 19.38
C GLU A 76 9.82 3.39 20.50
N ASN A 77 8.74 4.12 20.20
CA ASN A 77 8.00 4.91 21.17
C ASN A 77 6.48 4.87 20.89
N PRO A 78 5.84 3.68 21.01
CA PRO A 78 4.42 3.53 20.73
C PRO A 78 3.59 4.16 21.84
N ARG A 79 2.53 4.88 21.48
CA ARG A 79 1.53 5.31 22.45
C ARG A 79 0.64 4.12 22.84
N ASP A 80 -0.05 4.25 23.96
CA ASP A 80 -1.00 3.21 24.36
C ASP A 80 -2.05 3.00 23.24
N GLY A 81 -2.32 1.73 22.95
CA GLY A 81 -3.21 1.33 21.87
C GLY A 81 -2.66 1.46 20.44
N GLU A 82 -1.42 1.93 20.22
CA GLU A 82 -0.78 1.96 18.89
C GLU A 82 -0.10 0.62 18.55
N PRO A 83 0.08 0.29 17.26
CA PRO A 83 1.01 -0.74 16.84
C PRO A 83 2.45 -0.44 17.30
N ASN A 84 3.17 -1.48 17.73
CA ASN A 84 4.61 -1.42 17.98
C ASN A 84 5.46 -2.02 16.86
N VAL A 85 4.84 -2.71 15.90
CA VAL A 85 5.46 -3.22 14.68
C VAL A 85 4.56 -2.90 13.48
N TYR A 86 5.15 -2.43 12.38
CA TYR A 86 4.50 -2.27 11.09
C TYR A 86 5.15 -3.19 10.07
N LEU A 87 4.33 -3.98 9.39
CA LEU A 87 4.74 -4.82 8.26
C LEU A 87 4.29 -4.14 6.98
N VAL A 88 5.23 -3.83 6.10
CA VAL A 88 4.97 -3.09 4.86
C VAL A 88 5.29 -3.96 3.66
N THR A 89 4.36 -4.05 2.74
CA THR A 89 4.54 -4.72 1.44
C THR A 89 4.25 -3.73 0.32
N THR A 90 5.21 -3.52 -0.58
CA THR A 90 5.10 -2.57 -1.69
C THR A 90 4.88 -3.29 -3.01
N PHE A 91 4.00 -2.77 -3.86
CA PHE A 91 3.70 -3.35 -5.16
C PHE A 91 3.31 -2.28 -6.19
N ALA A 92 3.67 -2.50 -7.45
CA ALA A 92 3.45 -1.53 -8.51
C ALA A 92 1.97 -1.40 -8.94
N SER A 93 1.17 -2.45 -8.75
CA SER A 93 -0.24 -2.47 -9.16
C SER A 93 -1.07 -3.46 -8.34
N LEU A 94 -2.36 -3.15 -8.21
CA LEU A 94 -3.35 -4.06 -7.63
C LEU A 94 -3.73 -5.12 -8.68
N PRO A 95 -3.75 -6.42 -8.32
CA PRO A 95 -4.21 -7.45 -9.23
C PRO A 95 -5.72 -7.31 -9.50
N ASP A 96 -6.14 -7.66 -10.71
CA ASP A 96 -7.56 -7.88 -10.98
C ASP A 96 -8.03 -9.23 -10.41
N ALA A 97 -9.31 -9.56 -10.62
CA ALA A 97 -9.89 -10.80 -10.11
C ALA A 97 -9.22 -12.06 -10.70
N ALA A 98 -8.93 -12.07 -12.00
CA ALA A 98 -8.34 -13.24 -12.67
C ALA A 98 -6.89 -13.47 -12.21
N GLU A 99 -6.12 -12.40 -12.08
CA GLU A 99 -4.76 -12.45 -11.55
C GLU A 99 -4.78 -12.86 -10.07
N THR A 100 -5.74 -12.38 -9.28
CA THR A 100 -5.89 -12.79 -7.87
C THR A 100 -6.12 -14.29 -7.75
N GLU A 101 -7.02 -14.86 -8.56
CA GLU A 101 -7.27 -16.32 -8.57
C GLU A 101 -6.02 -17.10 -9.00
N ARG A 102 -5.33 -16.62 -10.04
CA ARG A 102 -4.09 -17.25 -10.54
C ARG A 102 -3.00 -17.26 -9.46
N ARG A 103 -2.78 -16.12 -8.79
CA ARG A 103 -1.83 -15.99 -7.66
C ARG A 103 -2.19 -16.93 -6.53
N GLY A 104 -3.49 -17.04 -6.20
CA GLY A 104 -3.99 -17.98 -5.20
C GLY A 104 -3.58 -19.42 -5.48
N LYS A 105 -3.83 -19.93 -6.69
CA LYS A 105 -3.45 -21.31 -7.09
C LYS A 105 -1.94 -21.54 -7.02
N VAL A 106 -1.15 -20.57 -7.48
CA VAL A 106 0.33 -20.64 -7.43
C VAL A 106 0.81 -20.67 -5.98
N TYR A 107 0.23 -19.85 -5.12
CA TYR A 107 0.56 -19.81 -3.70
C TYR A 107 0.17 -21.11 -2.98
N GLU A 108 -1.03 -21.63 -3.23
CA GLU A 108 -1.51 -22.89 -2.64
C GLU A 108 -0.63 -24.08 -3.00
N ALA A 109 -0.21 -24.18 -4.27
CA ALA A 109 0.72 -25.21 -4.72
C ALA A 109 2.10 -25.11 -4.05
N TRP A 110 2.55 -23.89 -3.74
CA TRP A 110 3.86 -23.65 -3.13
C TRP A 110 3.87 -23.85 -1.62
N VAL A 111 2.86 -23.33 -0.91
CA VAL A 111 2.86 -23.22 0.56
C VAL A 111 2.72 -24.58 1.25
N LYS A 112 2.14 -25.59 0.56
CA LYS A 112 2.02 -27.00 1.01
C LYS A 112 1.45 -27.15 2.43
N THR A 113 0.60 -26.21 2.84
CA THR A 113 -0.11 -26.22 4.12
C THR A 113 -1.58 -25.90 3.87
N THR A 114 -2.45 -26.41 4.73
CA THR A 114 -3.90 -26.22 4.62
C THR A 114 -4.33 -24.85 5.15
N ASN A 115 -5.49 -24.37 4.70
CA ASN A 115 -6.12 -23.16 5.26
C ASN A 115 -6.32 -23.29 6.78
N ALA A 116 -6.80 -24.44 7.25
CA ALA A 116 -7.02 -24.71 8.68
C ALA A 116 -5.73 -24.59 9.51
N GLN A 117 -4.61 -25.10 9.00
CA GLN A 117 -3.31 -24.98 9.68
C GLN A 117 -2.84 -23.52 9.75
N ARG A 118 -3.05 -22.73 8.70
CA ARG A 118 -2.70 -21.30 8.71
C ARG A 118 -3.55 -20.51 9.69
N ASP A 119 -4.84 -20.81 9.74
CA ASP A 119 -5.78 -20.19 10.68
C ASP A 119 -5.40 -20.52 12.12
N ALA A 120 -5.16 -21.80 12.42
CA ALA A 120 -4.69 -22.23 13.74
C ALA A 120 -3.36 -21.56 14.12
N ALA A 121 -2.40 -21.49 13.19
CA ALA A 121 -1.14 -20.80 13.43
C ALA A 121 -1.35 -19.30 13.70
N SER A 122 -2.29 -18.65 13.00
CA SER A 122 -2.65 -17.25 13.26
C SER A 122 -3.31 -17.07 14.63
N GLY A 123 -4.22 -17.97 15.02
CA GLY A 123 -4.84 -18.03 16.33
C GLY A 123 -3.81 -18.16 17.45
N ASN A 124 -2.83 -19.06 17.30
CA ASN A 124 -1.73 -19.21 18.26
C ASN A 124 -0.92 -17.91 18.41
N ARG A 125 -0.79 -17.11 17.34
CA ARG A 125 -0.14 -15.79 17.43
C ARG A 125 -0.95 -14.78 18.21
N ALA A 126 -2.28 -14.89 18.26
CA ALA A 126 -3.14 -13.98 19.01
C ALA A 126 -2.85 -14.00 20.52
N GLU A 127 -2.20 -15.05 21.03
CA GLU A 127 -1.70 -15.11 22.40
C GLU A 127 -0.69 -13.99 22.69
N TYR A 128 0.18 -13.69 21.73
CA TYR A 128 1.34 -12.79 21.92
C TYR A 128 1.37 -11.58 20.97
N ARG A 129 0.37 -11.42 20.09
CA ARG A 129 0.17 -10.21 19.29
C ARG A 129 -1.31 -9.86 19.13
N THR A 130 -1.58 -8.62 18.79
CA THR A 130 -2.87 -8.11 18.34
C THR A 130 -2.68 -7.40 16.99
N ILE A 131 -3.56 -7.64 16.03
CA ILE A 131 -3.59 -6.85 14.78
C ILE A 131 -4.39 -5.58 15.08
N LYS A 132 -3.80 -4.42 14.82
CA LYS A 132 -4.33 -3.11 15.26
C LYS A 132 -4.75 -2.21 14.11
N SER A 133 -4.12 -2.32 12.94
CA SER A 133 -4.48 -1.53 11.77
C SER A 133 -4.11 -2.22 10.46
N SER A 134 -4.80 -1.82 9.40
CA SER A 134 -4.48 -2.14 8.00
C SER A 134 -4.69 -0.87 7.18
N MET A 135 -3.70 -0.51 6.36
CA MET A 135 -3.75 0.68 5.52
C MET A 135 -3.21 0.33 4.13
N LEU A 136 -3.96 0.71 3.09
CA LEU A 136 -3.44 0.76 1.73
C LEU A 136 -3.06 2.20 1.41
N LEU A 137 -1.76 2.44 1.24
CA LEU A 137 -1.20 3.73 0.88
C LEU A 137 -0.77 3.72 -0.59
N ARG A 138 -0.74 4.89 -1.21
CA ARG A 138 -0.12 5.10 -2.53
C ARG A 138 0.93 6.20 -2.42
N GLU A 139 2.13 5.92 -2.89
CA GLU A 139 3.22 6.89 -2.93
C GLU A 139 2.86 8.03 -3.90
N TYR A 140 3.14 9.28 -3.52
CA TYR A 140 3.12 10.42 -4.43
C TYR A 140 4.49 11.10 -4.40
N LYS A 141 5.07 11.32 -5.58
CA LYS A 141 6.37 11.98 -5.75
C LYS A 141 6.15 13.34 -6.36
N VAL A 142 7.00 14.30 -5.99
CA VAL A 142 7.09 15.57 -6.71
C VAL A 142 7.60 15.27 -8.13
N ARG A 143 6.99 15.93 -9.12
CA ARG A 143 7.43 15.87 -10.52
C ARG A 143 8.86 16.35 -10.70
#